data_AF-A0A9D9FB48-F1
#
_entry.id   AF-A0A9D9FB48-F1
#
_cell.length_a   1.000
_cell.length_b   1.000
_cell.length_c   1.000
_cell.angle_alpha   90.00
_cell.angle_beta   90.00
_cell.angle_gamma   90.00
#
_symmetry.space_group_name_H-M   'P 1'
#
loop_
_entity.id
_entity.type
_entity.pdbx_description
1 polymer ?
#
loop_
_entity_poly.entity_id
_entity_poly.type
_entity_poly.pdbx_seq_one_letter_code
_entity_poly.pdbx_strand_id
1 'polypeptide(L)'
;MDRYSSRIADIGSLPDGPLKDVFDHWNKMRGATSVPSCEAITAGGRLPATLRSVLVDVPERLNEMSFRMFGSGLSLAVGRDYTHYRVLDLEPAAYADLVFRDYSEVALCATPVLREVQAEAEDDVRSYQRLVLPLGRDGGRVDGLLAVSVIDRSFWGVVQDEWVGAPPSVVDMMGDAEPAVAVGTGR
;
A
#
# COMPACT_ATOMS: atom_id res chain seq x y z
N MET A 1 18.90 -8.42 -9.11
CA MET A 1 17.53 -8.87 -8.81
C MET A 1 17.22 -8.39 -7.41
N ASP A 2 16.19 -7.58 -7.26
CA ASP A 2 15.90 -6.93 -5.98
C ASP A 2 15.44 -7.96 -4.94
N ARG A 3 15.91 -7.80 -3.71
CA ARG A 3 15.57 -8.67 -2.60
C ARG A 3 14.66 -7.94 -1.65
N TYR A 4 13.52 -8.55 -1.36
CA TYR A 4 12.54 -8.02 -0.41
C TYR A 4 12.51 -8.87 0.84
N SER A 5 12.55 -8.22 1.99
CA SER A 5 12.39 -8.88 3.28
C SER A 5 11.51 -8.06 4.21
N SER A 6 10.90 -8.72 5.19
CA SER A 6 10.16 -8.07 6.26
C SER A 6 10.54 -8.73 7.58
N ARG A 7 10.61 -7.91 8.63
CA ARG A 7 10.77 -8.38 10.01
C ARG A 7 9.64 -7.87 10.88
N ILE A 8 9.28 -8.66 11.89
CA ILE A 8 8.36 -8.21 12.94
C ILE A 8 9.07 -7.13 13.75
N ALA A 9 8.43 -5.97 13.87
CA ALA A 9 8.86 -4.92 14.79
C ALA A 9 7.91 -4.89 16.00
N ASP A 10 8.42 -4.44 17.15
CA ASP A 10 7.62 -4.33 18.36
C ASP A 10 6.60 -3.18 18.22
N ILE A 11 5.32 -3.55 18.19
CA ILE A 11 4.22 -2.60 18.10
C ILE A 11 4.03 -1.80 19.40
N GLY A 12 4.47 -2.35 20.54
CA GLY A 12 4.44 -1.66 21.83
C GLY A 12 5.47 -0.54 21.95
N SER A 13 6.51 -0.56 21.12
CA SER A 13 7.56 0.45 21.06
C SER A 13 7.39 1.46 19.92
N LEU A 14 6.17 1.59 19.36
CA LEU A 14 5.90 2.58 18.32
C LEU A 14 6.23 3.99 18.83
N PRO A 15 7.10 4.75 18.13
CA PRO A 15 7.36 6.14 18.49
C PRO A 15 6.11 6.99 18.27
N ASP A 16 6.02 8.11 18.98
CA ASP A 16 4.95 9.09 18.74
C ASP A 16 4.96 9.53 17.27
N GLY A 17 3.79 9.53 16.65
CA GLY A 17 3.64 9.87 15.24
C GLY A 17 2.53 9.07 14.54
N PRO A 18 2.46 9.16 13.20
CA PRO A 18 1.29 8.74 12.43
C PRO A 18 0.92 7.25 12.59
N LEU A 19 1.90 6.35 12.71
CA LEU A 19 1.62 4.92 12.92
C LEU A 19 1.05 4.66 14.32
N LYS A 20 1.58 5.34 15.33
CA LYS A 20 1.08 5.23 16.71
C LYS A 20 -0.33 5.79 16.81
N ASP A 21 -0.61 6.93 16.18
CA ASP A 21 -1.94 7.54 16.19
C ASP A 21 -3.00 6.63 15.58
N VAL A 22 -2.68 5.99 14.45
CA VAL A 22 -3.57 5.01 13.82
C VAL A 22 -3.74 3.77 14.68
N PHE A 23 -2.66 3.27 15.28
CA PHE A 23 -2.73 2.10 16.16
C PHE A 23 -3.56 2.37 17.42
N ASP A 24 -3.35 3.51 18.08
CA ASP A 24 -4.10 3.93 19.26
C ASP A 24 -5.59 4.12 18.92
N HIS A 25 -5.89 4.71 17.75
CA HIS A 25 -7.27 4.83 17.27
C HIS A 25 -7.90 3.46 17.02
N TRP A 26 -7.20 2.55 16.34
CA TRP A 26 -7.66 1.16 16.15
C TRP A 26 -7.90 0.45 17.50
N ASN A 27 -6.97 0.59 18.45
CA ASN A 27 -7.09 0.03 19.80
C ASN A 27 -8.29 0.59 20.56
N LYS A 28 -8.58 1.88 20.39
CA LYS A 28 -9.75 2.51 20.99
C LYS A 28 -11.05 1.97 20.37
N MET A 29 -11.08 1.76 19.05
CA MET A 29 -12.28 1.27 18.34
C MET A 29 -12.57 -0.20 18.60
N ARG A 30 -11.55 -1.06 18.75
CA ARG A 30 -11.79 -2.47 19.13
C ARG A 30 -12.46 -2.59 20.50
N GLY A 31 -12.13 -1.71 21.45
CA GLY A 31 -12.64 -1.81 22.81
C GLY A 31 -12.46 -3.22 23.39
N ALA A 32 -13.56 -3.86 23.79
CA ALA A 32 -13.60 -5.25 24.26
C ALA A 32 -13.72 -6.30 23.14
N THR A 33 -13.99 -5.90 21.90
CA THR A 33 -14.04 -6.80 20.74
C THR A 33 -12.62 -7.11 20.24
N SER A 34 -12.46 -8.24 19.56
CA SER A 34 -11.17 -8.68 19.01
C SER A 34 -10.75 -7.86 17.79
N VAL A 35 -11.71 -7.44 16.96
CA VAL A 35 -11.48 -6.72 15.69
C VAL A 35 -12.59 -5.69 15.43
N PRO A 36 -12.25 -4.41 15.20
CA PRO A 36 -13.21 -3.37 14.89
C PRO A 36 -13.65 -3.42 13.41
N SER A 37 -14.80 -2.84 13.10
CA SER A 37 -15.25 -2.69 11.71
C SER A 37 -14.47 -1.60 10.98
N CYS A 38 -14.37 -1.77 9.65
CA CYS A 38 -13.77 -0.76 8.79
C CYS A 38 -14.47 0.60 8.96
N GLU A 39 -15.81 0.60 9.00
CA GLU A 39 -16.60 1.82 9.16
C GLU A 39 -16.28 2.54 10.48
N ALA A 40 -16.12 1.80 11.59
CA ALA A 40 -15.78 2.38 12.87
C ALA A 40 -14.41 3.07 12.85
N ILE A 41 -13.43 2.51 12.13
CA ILE A 41 -12.11 3.12 11.99
C ILE A 41 -12.14 4.35 11.08
N THR A 42 -12.80 4.24 9.93
CA THR A 42 -12.81 5.31 8.92
C THR A 42 -13.82 6.41 9.22
N ALA A 43 -14.71 6.21 10.19
CA ALA A 43 -15.71 7.19 10.60
C ALA A 43 -15.07 8.56 10.90
N GLY A 44 -15.59 9.59 10.22
CA GLY A 44 -15.12 10.97 10.39
C GLY A 44 -13.84 11.33 9.63
N GLY A 45 -13.37 10.49 8.69
CA GLY A 45 -12.26 10.82 7.78
C GLY A 45 -10.91 10.98 8.50
N ARG A 46 -10.74 10.31 9.64
CA ARG A 46 -9.65 10.57 10.58
C ARG A 46 -8.31 9.92 10.25
N LEU A 47 -8.21 9.15 9.17
CA LEU A 47 -6.90 8.68 8.72
C LEU A 47 -6.14 9.85 8.11
N PRO A 48 -4.96 10.22 8.64
CA PRO A 48 -4.17 11.32 8.08
C PRO A 48 -3.94 11.11 6.58
N ALA A 49 -4.24 12.12 5.75
CA ALA A 49 -4.03 12.03 4.31
C ALA A 49 -2.55 11.81 3.92
N THR A 50 -1.63 12.15 4.84
CA THR A 50 -0.19 11.92 4.71
C THR A 50 0.21 10.45 4.82
N LEU A 51 -0.69 9.60 5.35
CA LEU A 51 -0.45 8.18 5.46
C LEU A 51 -0.77 7.47 4.15
N ARG A 52 0.23 6.76 3.65
CA ARG A 52 0.05 5.81 2.54
C ARG A 52 -0.69 4.60 3.09
N SER A 53 -1.99 4.58 2.86
CA SER A 53 -2.90 3.56 3.38
C SER A 53 -3.54 2.78 2.25
N VAL A 54 -3.81 1.51 2.52
CA VAL A 54 -4.61 0.64 1.66
C VAL A 54 -5.63 -0.10 2.50
N LEU A 55 -6.82 -0.30 1.93
CA LEU A 55 -7.82 -1.22 2.46
C LEU A 55 -7.82 -2.48 1.60
N VAL A 56 -7.79 -3.62 2.26
CA VAL A 56 -7.77 -4.93 1.61
C VAL A 56 -9.03 -5.68 2.01
N ASP A 57 -9.69 -6.29 1.03
CA ASP A 57 -10.76 -7.26 1.22
C ASP A 57 -10.14 -8.64 1.49
N VAL A 58 -10.60 -9.32 2.54
CA VAL A 58 -10.16 -10.67 2.92
C VAL A 58 -11.30 -11.68 2.69
N PRO A 59 -11.41 -12.26 1.49
CA PRO A 59 -12.38 -13.31 1.22
C PRO A 59 -12.00 -14.61 1.94
N GLU A 60 -12.84 -15.64 1.85
CA GLU A 60 -12.59 -16.95 2.49
C GLU A 60 -11.26 -17.57 2.05
N ARG A 61 -10.93 -17.43 0.77
CA ARG A 61 -9.68 -17.92 0.19
C ARG A 61 -8.66 -16.80 0.16
N LEU A 62 -7.62 -16.89 0.99
CA LEU A 62 -6.64 -15.81 1.16
C LEU A 62 -5.97 -15.37 -0.15
N ASN A 63 -5.71 -16.29 -1.08
CA ASN A 63 -5.11 -15.97 -2.38
C ASN A 63 -5.99 -15.05 -3.25
N GLU A 64 -7.27 -14.85 -2.91
CA GLU A 64 -8.20 -13.93 -3.57
C GLU A 64 -8.25 -12.55 -2.90
N MET A 65 -7.40 -12.27 -1.89
CA MET A 65 -7.28 -10.94 -1.29
C MET A 65 -7.05 -9.85 -2.36
N SER A 66 -7.80 -8.76 -2.25
CA SER A 66 -7.79 -7.65 -3.21
C SER A 66 -7.82 -6.29 -2.53
N PHE A 67 -7.25 -5.28 -3.17
CA PHE A 67 -7.31 -3.91 -2.65
C PHE A 67 -8.71 -3.33 -2.88
N ARG A 68 -9.44 -3.07 -1.79
CA ARG A 68 -10.69 -2.30 -1.84
C ARG A 68 -10.42 -0.82 -2.14
N MET A 69 -9.33 -0.30 -1.56
CA MET A 69 -8.85 1.06 -1.75
C MET A 69 -7.33 1.02 -1.79
N PHE A 70 -6.76 1.62 -2.83
CA PHE A 70 -5.34 1.91 -2.88
C PHE A 70 -5.15 3.42 -2.73
N GLY A 71 -4.58 3.87 -1.61
CA GLY A 71 -4.51 5.29 -1.28
C GLY A 71 -3.80 6.10 -2.36
N SER A 72 -4.34 7.26 -2.71
CA SER A 72 -3.83 8.11 -3.80
C SER A 72 -2.36 8.50 -3.65
N GLY A 73 -1.90 8.74 -2.42
CA GLY A 73 -0.47 9.01 -2.14
C GLY A 73 0.45 7.79 -2.36
N LEU A 74 -0.09 6.58 -2.37
CA LEU A 74 0.62 5.36 -2.75
C LEU A 74 0.54 5.14 -4.26
N SER A 75 -0.63 5.36 -4.88
CA SER A 75 -0.78 5.29 -6.34
C SER A 75 0.17 6.23 -7.07
N LEU A 76 0.32 7.47 -6.57
CA LEU A 76 1.26 8.44 -7.11
C LEU A 76 2.72 7.96 -6.96
N ALA A 77 3.07 7.42 -5.79
CA ALA A 77 4.44 6.97 -5.51
C ALA A 77 4.84 5.75 -6.34
N VAL A 78 3.90 4.82 -6.56
CA VAL A 78 4.12 3.58 -7.33
C VAL A 78 3.90 3.79 -8.83
N GLY A 79 3.29 4.91 -9.24
CA GLY A 79 2.92 5.19 -10.62
C GLY A 79 1.74 4.35 -11.14
N ARG A 80 1.04 3.63 -10.25
CA ARG A 80 -0.09 2.78 -10.60
C ARG A 80 -1.08 2.67 -9.43
N ASP A 81 -2.36 2.76 -9.77
CA ASP A 81 -3.45 2.46 -8.86
C ASP A 81 -3.78 0.96 -8.92
N TYR A 82 -3.60 0.26 -7.79
CA TYR A 82 -3.91 -1.15 -7.64
C TYR A 82 -5.30 -1.40 -7.04
N THR A 83 -6.17 -0.39 -6.96
CA THR A 83 -7.55 -0.57 -6.52
C THR A 83 -8.25 -1.64 -7.38
N HIS A 84 -8.91 -2.59 -6.73
CA HIS A 84 -9.54 -3.79 -7.29
C HIS A 84 -8.60 -4.88 -7.82
N TYR A 85 -7.28 -4.68 -7.78
CA TYR A 85 -6.32 -5.75 -8.10
C TYR A 85 -6.14 -6.69 -6.92
N ARG A 86 -5.70 -7.92 -7.20
CA ARG A 86 -5.32 -8.86 -6.16
C ARG A 86 -3.99 -8.43 -5.54
N VAL A 87 -3.77 -8.78 -4.28
CA VAL A 87 -2.49 -8.55 -3.60
C VAL A 87 -1.32 -9.21 -4.36
N LEU A 88 -1.57 -10.37 -4.96
CA LEU A 88 -0.58 -11.09 -5.77
C LEU A 88 -0.34 -10.49 -7.16
N ASP A 89 -1.13 -9.50 -7.58
CA ASP A 89 -0.91 -8.78 -8.84
C ASP A 89 0.06 -7.59 -8.66
N LEU A 90 0.55 -7.36 -7.44
CA LEU A 90 1.58 -6.36 -7.19
C LEU A 90 2.86 -6.69 -7.98
N GLU A 91 3.56 -5.64 -8.39
CA GLU A 91 4.88 -5.75 -9.01
C GLU A 91 5.94 -5.12 -8.11
N PRO A 92 7.14 -5.72 -8.04
CA PRO A 92 7.51 -7.02 -8.63
C PRO A 92 6.90 -8.21 -7.86
N ALA A 93 6.83 -9.40 -8.50
CA ALA A 93 6.23 -10.60 -7.92
C ALA A 93 6.81 -11.00 -6.55
N ALA A 94 8.13 -10.85 -6.37
CA ALA A 94 8.78 -11.12 -5.08
C ALA A 94 8.28 -10.19 -3.96
N TYR A 95 7.91 -8.95 -4.30
CA TYR A 95 7.28 -8.02 -3.37
C TYR A 95 5.81 -8.38 -3.12
N ALA A 96 5.09 -8.83 -4.14
CA ALA A 96 3.72 -9.35 -4.00
C ALA A 96 3.66 -10.52 -3.02
N ASP A 97 4.58 -11.47 -3.14
CA ASP A 97 4.69 -12.63 -2.22
C ASP A 97 4.97 -12.19 -0.78
N LEU A 98 5.84 -11.19 -0.60
CA LEU A 98 6.13 -10.61 0.71
C LEU A 98 4.89 -9.97 1.34
N VAL A 99 4.19 -9.10 0.59
CA VAL A 99 2.98 -8.42 1.05
C VAL A 99 1.88 -9.43 1.36
N PHE A 100 1.68 -10.42 0.47
CA PHE A 100 0.72 -11.49 0.64
C PHE A 100 0.95 -12.28 1.93
N ARG A 101 2.22 -12.65 2.22
CA ARG A 101 2.59 -13.36 3.45
C ARG A 101 2.27 -12.54 4.69
N ASP A 102 2.70 -11.27 4.72
CA ASP A 102 2.46 -10.38 5.86
C ASP A 102 0.96 -10.16 6.12
N TYR A 103 0.17 -10.00 5.05
CA TYR A 103 -1.28 -9.81 5.17
C TYR A 103 -2.00 -11.09 5.60
N SER A 104 -1.58 -12.24 5.06
CA SER A 104 -2.14 -13.54 5.42
C SER A 104 -1.95 -13.84 6.91
N GLU A 105 -0.80 -13.50 7.48
CA GLU A 105 -0.54 -13.70 8.91
C GLU A 105 -1.53 -12.90 9.77
N VAL A 106 -1.77 -11.63 9.46
CA VAL A 106 -2.73 -10.80 10.20
C VAL A 106 -4.17 -11.28 9.99
N ALA A 107 -4.52 -11.68 8.77
CA ALA A 107 -5.84 -12.22 8.45
C ALA A 107 -6.15 -13.50 9.25
N LEU A 108 -5.15 -14.37 9.43
CA LEU A 108 -5.30 -15.64 10.15
C LEU A 108 -5.26 -15.46 11.67
N CYS A 109 -4.35 -14.64 12.18
CA CYS A 109 -4.13 -14.49 13.62
C CYS A 109 -5.08 -13.47 14.27
N ALA A 110 -5.70 -12.58 13.48
CA ALA A 110 -6.50 -11.45 13.96
C ALA A 110 -5.75 -10.55 14.95
N THR A 111 -4.42 -10.47 14.82
CA THR A 111 -3.55 -9.63 15.65
C THR A 111 -2.90 -8.54 14.81
N PRO A 112 -2.86 -7.29 15.29
CA PRO A 112 -2.18 -6.21 14.59
C PRO A 112 -0.67 -6.47 14.54
N VAL A 113 -0.02 -6.05 13.46
CA VAL A 113 1.38 -6.36 13.23
C VAL A 113 2.18 -5.15 12.75
N LEU A 114 3.25 -4.88 13.50
CA LEU A 114 4.47 -4.14 13.16
C LEU A 114 5.33 -4.83 12.08
N ARG A 115 5.45 -4.31 10.86
CA ARG A 115 6.51 -4.75 9.92
C ARG A 115 7.50 -3.63 9.62
N GLU A 116 8.77 -3.98 9.64
CA GLU A 116 9.80 -3.21 8.93
C GLU A 116 10.14 -3.97 7.66
N VAL A 117 9.92 -3.32 6.53
CA VAL A 117 10.11 -3.88 5.20
C VAL A 117 11.38 -3.29 4.62
N GLN A 118 12.24 -4.15 4.06
CA GLN A 118 13.48 -3.76 3.40
C GLN A 118 13.45 -4.23 1.95
N ALA A 119 13.88 -3.33 1.06
CA ALA A 119 14.15 -3.60 -0.34
C ALA A 119 15.63 -3.33 -0.58
N GLU A 120 16.36 -4.37 -1.00
CA GLU A 120 17.77 -4.30 -1.36
C GLU A 120 17.87 -4.34 -2.90
N ALA A 121 18.47 -3.29 -3.47
CA ALA A 121 18.93 -3.22 -4.85
C ALA A 121 20.48 -3.20 -4.86
N GLU A 122 21.11 -3.34 -6.04
CA GLU A 122 22.58 -3.51 -6.16
C GLU A 122 23.42 -2.49 -5.39
N ASP A 123 22.98 -1.23 -5.30
CA ASP A 123 23.70 -0.15 -4.62
C ASP A 123 22.84 0.63 -3.59
N ASP A 124 21.64 0.14 -3.26
CA ASP A 124 20.69 0.89 -2.43
C ASP A 124 19.88 -0.04 -1.51
N VAL A 125 19.80 0.33 -0.22
CA VAL A 125 18.97 -0.36 0.76
C VAL A 125 17.93 0.61 1.26
N ARG A 126 16.67 0.26 1.00
CA ARG A 126 15.54 1.11 1.34
C ARG A 126 14.66 0.40 2.34
N SER A 127 14.25 1.09 3.39
CA SER A 127 13.35 0.54 4.39
C SER A 127 12.13 1.43 4.62
N TYR A 128 11.04 0.80 5.03
CA TYR A 128 9.87 1.50 5.52
C TYR A 128 9.16 0.68 6.58
N GLN A 129 8.33 1.34 7.38
CA GLN A 129 7.49 0.70 8.37
C GLN A 129 6.07 0.56 7.85
N ARG A 130 5.48 -0.63 8.05
CA ARG A 130 4.11 -0.95 7.68
C ARG A 130 3.39 -1.53 8.89
N LEU A 131 2.35 -0.82 9.32
CA LEU A 131 1.39 -1.31 10.29
C LEU A 131 0.25 -1.99 9.54
N VAL A 132 -0.05 -3.24 9.88
CA VAL A 132 -1.18 -3.98 9.32
C VAL A 132 -2.17 -4.29 10.44
N LEU A 133 -3.41 -3.86 10.25
CA LEU A 133 -4.46 -3.91 11.25
C LEU A 133 -5.63 -4.77 10.75
N PRO A 134 -6.08 -5.76 11.55
CA PRO A 134 -7.23 -6.58 11.17
C PRO A 134 -8.54 -5.83 11.41
N LEU A 135 -9.48 -6.01 10.48
CA LEU A 135 -10.84 -5.45 10.50
C LEU A 135 -11.87 -6.57 10.37
N GLY A 136 -13.04 -6.40 10.97
CA GLY A 136 -14.16 -7.34 10.80
C GLY A 136 -15.51 -6.69 11.03
N ARG A 137 -16.54 -7.14 10.33
CA ARG A 137 -17.90 -6.59 10.45
C ARG A 137 -18.60 -6.99 11.75
N ASP A 138 -18.45 -8.25 12.19
CA ASP A 138 -19.27 -8.83 13.26
C ASP A 138 -18.45 -9.48 14.39
N GLY A 139 -17.20 -9.06 14.58
CA GLY A 139 -16.35 -9.52 15.70
C GLY A 139 -15.91 -11.00 15.65
N GLY A 140 -16.30 -11.75 14.62
CA GLY A 140 -16.01 -13.19 14.51
C GLY A 140 -14.89 -13.57 13.53
N ARG A 141 -14.70 -12.82 12.44
CA ARG A 141 -13.71 -13.12 11.38
C ARG A 141 -13.11 -11.83 10.83
N VAL A 142 -11.83 -11.89 10.46
CA VAL A 142 -11.19 -10.83 9.68
C VAL A 142 -11.71 -10.87 8.25
N ASP A 143 -12.44 -9.84 7.84
CA ASP A 143 -12.95 -9.67 6.47
C ASP A 143 -12.29 -8.49 5.73
N GLY A 144 -11.42 -7.76 6.42
CA GLY A 144 -10.62 -6.72 5.83
C GLY A 144 -9.34 -6.44 6.60
N LEU A 145 -8.41 -5.77 5.94
CA LEU A 145 -7.21 -5.24 6.55
C LEU A 145 -7.10 -3.74 6.25
N LEU A 146 -6.59 -2.98 7.22
CA LEU A 146 -6.05 -1.66 6.99
C LEU A 146 -4.53 -1.75 7.10
N ALA A 147 -3.82 -1.51 6.01
CA ALA A 147 -2.37 -1.39 6.04
C ALA A 147 -1.96 0.05 5.83
N VAL A 148 -1.05 0.53 6.69
CA VAL A 148 -0.59 1.92 6.73
C VAL A 148 0.92 1.93 6.78
N SER A 149 1.54 2.72 5.92
CA SER A 149 2.99 2.79 5.83
C SER A 149 3.52 4.20 6.10
N VAL A 150 4.57 4.27 6.90
CA VAL A 150 5.44 5.45 6.98
C VAL A 150 6.74 5.09 6.31
N ILE A 151 7.12 5.96 5.39
CA ILE A 151 8.26 5.77 4.51
C ILE A 151 9.33 6.76 4.96
N ASP A 152 10.54 6.27 5.22
CA ASP A 152 11.68 7.18 5.32
C ASP A 152 11.86 7.86 3.95
N ARG A 153 12.14 9.17 3.93
CA ARG A 153 12.12 10.03 2.74
C ARG A 153 12.98 9.49 1.57
N SER A 154 13.88 8.55 1.82
CA SER A 154 14.81 7.91 0.89
C SER A 154 14.25 6.69 0.11
N PHE A 155 13.06 6.15 0.42
CA PHE A 155 12.60 4.88 -0.18
C PHE A 155 12.13 4.97 -1.64
N TRP A 156 11.77 6.16 -2.12
CA TRP A 156 11.47 6.39 -3.53
C TRP A 156 12.46 7.43 -4.01
N GLY A 157 13.48 7.02 -4.76
CA GLY A 157 14.32 7.98 -5.48
C GLY A 157 13.40 8.91 -6.27
N VAL A 158 13.36 10.18 -5.87
CA VAL A 158 12.68 11.32 -6.53
C VAL A 158 11.34 10.95 -7.16
N VAL A 159 10.32 10.64 -6.36
CA VAL A 159 8.93 10.87 -6.78
C VAL A 159 8.44 12.16 -6.14
N GLN A 160 9.04 13.23 -6.66
CA GLN A 160 8.60 14.62 -6.80
C GLN A 160 7.94 15.33 -5.59
N ASP A 161 8.79 16.02 -4.82
CA ASP A 161 8.45 17.30 -4.18
C ASP A 161 8.62 18.49 -5.16
N GLU A 162 8.57 18.24 -6.48
CA GLU A 162 8.82 19.24 -7.53
C GLU A 162 7.76 19.25 -8.65
N TRP A 163 6.49 18.95 -8.34
CA TRP A 163 5.37 19.16 -9.28
C TRP A 163 4.34 20.14 -8.71
N VAL A 164 4.65 21.43 -8.89
CA VAL A 164 3.66 22.51 -8.92
C VAL A 164 3.35 22.77 -10.40
N GLY A 165 2.46 21.98 -10.98
CA GLY A 165 2.05 22.12 -12.38
C GLY A 165 1.10 20.99 -12.76
N ALA A 166 0.02 21.31 -13.47
CA ALA A 166 -0.95 20.31 -13.92
C ALA A 166 -0.26 19.16 -14.68
N PRO A 167 -0.77 17.91 -14.57
CA PRO A 167 -0.18 16.77 -15.27
C PRO A 167 -0.13 17.04 -16.78
N PRO A 168 0.92 16.58 -17.49
CA PRO A 168 1.01 16.74 -18.93
C PRO A 168 -0.18 16.04 -19.59
N SER A 169 -0.70 16.62 -20.65
CA SER A 169 -1.85 16.07 -21.35
C SER A 169 -1.46 14.76 -22.04
N VAL A 170 -2.44 13.91 -22.35
CA VAL A 170 -2.23 12.66 -23.11
C VAL A 170 -1.50 12.90 -24.45
N VAL A 171 -1.60 14.12 -24.99
CA VAL A 171 -0.91 14.55 -26.22
C VAL A 171 0.59 14.72 -26.00
N ASP A 172 1.04 15.12 -24.81
CA ASP A 172 2.45 15.31 -24.49
C ASP A 172 3.19 13.98 -24.24
N MET A 173 2.45 12.92 -23.92
CA MET A 173 3.01 11.57 -23.66
C MET A 173 3.13 10.70 -24.91
N MET A 174 2.38 11.02 -25.97
CA MET A 174 2.50 10.36 -27.27
C MET A 174 3.35 11.28 -28.15
N GLY A 175 4.67 11.17 -28.02
CA GLY A 175 5.61 11.95 -28.84
C GLY A 175 5.24 11.96 -30.31
N ASP A 176 5.48 13.10 -30.97
CA ASP A 176 5.10 13.39 -32.35
C ASP A 176 5.20 12.15 -33.25
N ALA A 177 4.06 11.73 -33.79
CA ALA A 177 4.05 10.78 -34.88
C ALA A 177 4.74 11.44 -36.09
N GLU A 178 6.00 11.06 -36.32
CA GLU A 178 6.72 11.36 -37.55
C GLU A 178 5.81 11.05 -38.76
N PRO A 179 5.56 12.00 -39.67
CA PRO A 179 4.78 11.71 -40.87
C PRO A 179 5.54 10.71 -41.74
N ALA A 180 4.88 9.60 -42.05
CA ALA A 180 5.39 8.58 -42.96
C ALA A 180 5.86 9.20 -44.29
N VAL A 181 7.14 9.01 -44.60
CA VAL A 181 7.75 9.33 -45.89
C VAL A 181 7.02 8.55 -46.98
N ALA A 182 6.30 9.26 -47.85
CA ALA A 182 5.70 8.69 -49.04
C ALA A 182 6.80 8.37 -50.07
N VAL A 183 7.21 7.10 -50.13
CA VAL A 183 7.89 6.51 -51.29
C VAL A 183 6.81 6.05 -52.27
N GLY A 184 6.67 6.76 -53.39
CA GLY A 184 5.72 6.43 -54.46
C GLY A 184 6.28 6.82 -55.82
N THR A 185 6.94 5.85 -56.45
CA THR A 185 7.53 5.87 -57.78
C THR A 185 6.48 5.98 -58.90
N GLY A 186 6.81 6.82 -59.88
CA GLY A 186 6.42 6.84 -61.30
C GLY A 186 5.26 6.00 -61.84
N ARG A 187 4.41 6.67 -62.61
CA ARG A 187 4.28 6.39 -64.05
C ARG A 187 3.84 7.62 -64.83
#